data_AF-A0A9D5FIK9-F1
#
_entry.id   AF-A0A9D5FIK9-F1
#
_cell.length_a   1.000
_cell.length_b   1.000
_cell.length_c   1.000
_cell.angle_alpha   90.00
_cell.angle_beta   90.00
_cell.angle_gamma   90.00
#
_symmetry.space_group_name_H-M   'P 1'
#
loop_
_entity.id
_entity.type
_entity.pdbx_description
1 polymer ?
#
loop_
_entity_poly.entity_id
_entity_poly.type
_entity_poly.pdbx_seq_one_letter_code
_entity_poly.pdbx_strand_id
1 'polypeptide(L)' 'AEDVFVHFSAIEMDGYRVLKEGQQVEFSVEKGPKGLQAAEVKPVA' A
#
# COMPACT_ATOMS: atom_id res chain seq x y z
N ALA A 1 12.97 -9.47 4.49
CA ALA A 1 11.84 -8.82 3.79
C ALA A 1 12.34 -7.45 3.37
N GLU A 2 12.10 -7.06 2.12
CA GLU A 2 12.41 -5.69 1.68
C GLU A 2 11.27 -4.78 2.11
N ASP A 3 11.59 -3.66 2.74
CA ASP A 3 10.58 -2.67 3.12
C ASP A 3 10.02 -1.98 1.87
N VAL A 4 8.72 -2.04 1.68
CA VAL A 4 8.02 -1.43 0.54
C VAL A 4 7.36 -0.14 1.00
N PHE A 5 7.66 0.96 0.32
CA PHE A 5 7.07 2.25 0.66
C PHE A 5 5.61 2.35 0.17
N VAL A 6 4.68 2.71 1.06
CA VAL A 6 3.26 2.91 0.74
C VAL A 6 2.94 4.39 0.81
N HIS A 7 2.47 4.97 -0.29
CA HIS A 7 1.89 6.32 -0.29
C HIS A 7 0.36 6.25 -0.18
N PHE A 8 -0.28 7.16 0.55
CA PHE A 8 -1.74 7.15 0.74
C PHE A 8 -2.53 7.21 -0.57
N SER A 9 -1.94 7.76 -1.64
CA SER A 9 -2.57 7.81 -2.96
C SER A 9 -2.75 6.43 -3.60
N ALA A 10 -1.92 5.45 -3.21
CA ALA A 10 -1.98 4.08 -3.72
C ALA A 10 -3.05 3.24 -3.02
N ILE A 11 -3.67 3.74 -1.94
CA ILE A 11 -4.73 3.03 -1.21
C ILE A 11 -6.03 3.13 -2.00
N GLU A 12 -6.51 1.98 -2.46
CA GLU A 12 -7.81 1.81 -3.10
C GLU A 12 -8.85 1.45 -2.05
N MET A 13 -9.49 2.47 -1.48
CA MET A 13 -10.70 2.29 -0.67
C MET A 13 -11.66 3.47 -0.86
N ASP A 14 -12.94 3.19 -0.67
CA ASP A 14 -13.97 4.21 -0.66
C ASP A 14 -13.95 5.00 0.66
N GLY A 15 -14.06 6.33 0.56
CA GLY A 15 -14.03 7.22 1.72
C GLY A 15 -12.63 7.53 2.24
N TYR A 16 -12.40 7.31 3.54
CA TYR A 16 -11.18 7.76 4.22
C TYR A 16 -10.05 6.73 4.07
N ARG A 17 -9.06 7.04 3.20
CA ARG A 17 -7.93 6.18 2.82
C ARG A 17 -6.89 6.02 3.93
N VAL A 18 -7.19 5.20 4.94
CA VAL A 18 -6.29 4.95 6.07
C VAL A 18 -6.16 3.45 6.34
N LEU A 19 -4.92 3.01 6.48
CA LEU A 19 -4.57 1.69 6.99
C LEU A 19 -4.31 1.79 8.50
N LYS A 20 -4.82 0.82 9.25
CA LYS A 20 -4.53 0.68 10.68
C LYS A 20 -3.26 -0.15 10.87
N GLU A 21 -2.55 0.10 11.96
CA GLU A 21 -1.43 -0.75 12.35
C GLU A 21 -1.91 -2.20 12.52
N GLY A 22 -1.15 -3.16 11.97
CA GLY A 22 -1.50 -4.58 11.98
C GLY A 22 -2.57 -5.00 10.98
N GLN A 23 -3.12 -4.07 10.17
CA GLN A 23 -4.07 -4.41 9.11
C GLN A 23 -3.38 -5.15 7.97
N GLN A 24 -3.95 -6.29 7.58
CA GLN A 24 -3.48 -7.03 6.41
C GLN A 24 -3.95 -6.34 5.13
N VAL A 25 -3.04 -6.21 4.18
CA VAL A 25 -3.29 -5.56 2.89
C VAL A 25 -2.70 -6.39 1.76
N GLU A 26 -3.38 -6.34 0.62
CA GLU A 26 -2.87 -6.81 -0.66
C GLU A 26 -2.38 -5.60 -1.43
N PHE A 27 -1.23 -5.75 -2.09
CA PHE A 27 -0.63 -4.69 -2.88
C PHE A 27 0.26 -5.28 -3.98
N SER A 28 0.43 -4.52 -5.04
CA SER A 28 1.42 -4.80 -6.08
C SER A 28 2.71 -4.04 -5.80
N VAL A 29 3.86 -4.64 -6.10
CA VAL A 29 5.16 -3.98 -5.91
C VAL A 29 5.66 -3.45 -7.25
N GLU A 30 5.95 -2.15 -7.29
CA GLU A 30 6.53 -1.48 -8.44
C GLU A 30 7.87 -0.84 -8.09
N LYS A 31 8.75 -0.70 -9.09
CA LYS A 31 10.06 -0.05 -8.91
C LYS A 31 9.96 1.43 -9.27
N GLY A 32 9.90 2.28 -8.25
CA GLY A 32 9.87 3.73 -8.40
C GLY A 32 11.24 4.39 -8.29
N PRO A 33 11.31 5.73 -8.41
CA PRO A 33 12.56 6.48 -8.31
C PRO A 33 13.24 6.41 -6.93
N LYS A 34 12.52 5.94 -5.90
CA LYS A 34 13.02 5.77 -4.51
C LYS A 34 13.18 4.32 -4.08
N GLY A 35 13.08 3.36 -4.99
CA GLY A 35 13.09 1.93 -4.69
C GLY A 35 11.72 1.27 -4.84
N LEU A 36 11.48 0.21 -4.09
CA LEU A 36 10.22 -0.53 -4.13
C LEU A 36 9.10 0.30 -3.49
N GLN A 37 8.00 0.45 -4.21
CA GLN A 37 6.79 1.12 -3.75
C GLN A 37 5.58 0.23 -3.95
N ALA A 38 4.57 0.38 -3.09
CA ALA A 38 3.32 -0.33 -3.18
C ALA A 38 2.35 0.43 -4.08
N ALA A 39 1.72 -0.30 -5.00
CA ALA A 39 0.65 0.15 -5.87
C ALA A 39 -0.62 -0.69 -5.60
N GLU A 40 -1.78 -0.13 -5.96
CA GLU A 40 -3.10 -0.82 -5.87
C GLU A 40 -3.36 -1.43 -4.47
N VAL A 41 -3.07 -0.67 -3.40
CA VAL A 41 -3.10 -1.18 -2.03
C VAL A 41 -4.54 -1.32 -1.54
N LYS A 42 -4.94 -2.53 -1.15
CA LYS A 42 -6.30 -2.89 -0.73
C LYS A 42 -6.30 -3.62 0.61
N PRO A 43 -7.19 -3.28 1.55
CA PRO A 43 -7.44 -4.11 2.73
C PRO A 43 -7.84 -5.54 2.36
N VAL A 44 -7.20 -6.53 2.98
CA VAL A 44 -7.67 -7.92 2.92
C VAL A 44 -8.63 -8.14 4.08
N ALA A 45 -9.82 -8.66 3.79
CA ALA A 45 -10.84 -8.99 4.78
C ALA A 45 -10.55 -10.33 5.47
#